data_AF-A0A847PQC1-F1
#
_entry.id   AF-A0A847PQC1-F1
#
_cell.length_a   1.000
_cell.length_b   1.000
_cell.length_c   1.000
_cell.angle_alpha   90.00
_cell.angle_beta   90.00
_cell.angle_gamma   90.00
#
_symmetry.space_group_name_H-M   'P 1'
#
loop_
_entity.id
_entity.type
_entity.pdbx_description
1 polymer ?
#
loop_
_entity_poly.entity_id
_entity_poly.type
_entity_poly.pdbx_seq_one_letter_code
_entity_poly.pdbx_strand_id
1 'polypeptide(L)'
;MKRIIAFTLFCTFLLFTLTFVANVPIQADGVAVYDTANYCNVPAVNPGDPSYSEMVGNQNLYGHNSQHPSYVMAETFALSEDTIVESVELFVYQTGSGITSPFTGVYLTIYDGKPSEGGSIIWGDMSTNILGSTEFTGCYRVAQGVRNTDRPIMKVVADLSTSTSSGAELTAGTYWLAFSIEVPSGHNYPYAIPNILATPETEGTALQYHDGAWDIAKDGNTGVQVSIPLRLMGPGKLSQTAPAAPVVSELKDTSVKLETISGAEYRMGNGAWQASPEFTGLTPNTAYNFYARLAETDTHLASPASVATAATTLKGTQPAPVAPVTPVDTNVAPEKIAQTSDPEFFWSVLALAGVAFVGMTTTRTLARESKEQEI
;
A
#
# COMPACT_ATOMS: atom_id res chain seq x y z
N MET A 1 -44.86 -3.61 -64.53
CA MET A 1 -43.82 -4.56 -64.13
C MET A 1 -42.57 -3.76 -63.75
N LYS A 2 -42.41 -3.40 -62.46
CA LYS A 2 -41.36 -3.91 -61.54
C LYS A 2 -39.96 -3.89 -62.22
N ARG A 3 -39.02 -3.06 -61.78
CA ARG A 3 -38.19 -3.28 -60.57
C ARG A 3 -37.63 -1.96 -60.01
N ILE A 4 -37.89 -1.73 -58.73
CA ILE A 4 -37.26 -0.69 -57.90
C ILE A 4 -35.98 -1.30 -57.35
N ILE A 5 -34.84 -0.63 -57.58
CA ILE A 5 -33.54 -0.99 -56.98
C ILE A 5 -33.51 -0.33 -55.60
N ALA A 6 -33.71 -1.13 -54.55
CA ALA A 6 -33.52 -0.71 -53.18
C ALA A 6 -32.05 -0.90 -52.82
N PHE A 7 -31.35 0.19 -52.51
CA PHE A 7 -30.02 0.18 -51.90
C PHE A 7 -30.18 -0.27 -50.44
N THR A 8 -29.86 -1.53 -50.14
CA THR A 8 -29.86 -2.05 -48.78
C THR A 8 -28.54 -1.67 -48.12
N LEU A 9 -28.57 -0.65 -47.26
CA LEU A 9 -27.47 -0.28 -46.38
C LEU A 9 -27.35 -1.36 -45.29
N PHE A 10 -26.41 -2.28 -45.44
CA PHE A 10 -26.14 -3.34 -44.46
C PHE A 10 -25.34 -2.74 -43.29
N CYS A 11 -26.06 -2.11 -42.34
CA CYS A 11 -25.49 -1.65 -41.08
C CYS A 11 -25.26 -2.88 -40.19
N THR A 12 -24.03 -3.39 -40.21
CA THR A 12 -23.63 -4.54 -39.39
C THR A 12 -23.36 -4.03 -37.99
N PHE A 13 -24.37 -4.09 -37.12
CA PHE A 13 -24.20 -3.89 -35.68
C PHE A 13 -23.40 -5.09 -35.14
N LEU A 14 -22.08 -4.93 -35.02
CA LEU A 14 -21.23 -5.86 -34.29
C LEU A 14 -21.56 -5.68 -32.80
N LEU A 15 -22.47 -6.50 -32.28
CA LEU A 15 -22.80 -6.55 -30.86
C LEU A 15 -21.61 -7.17 -30.13
N PHE A 16 -20.68 -6.32 -29.68
CA PHE A 16 -19.58 -6.71 -28.81
C PHE A 16 -20.20 -7.07 -27.46
N THR A 17 -20.45 -8.36 -27.24
CA THR A 17 -20.83 -8.86 -25.91
C THR A 17 -19.60 -8.73 -25.04
N LEU A 18 -19.57 -7.66 -24.25
CA LEU A 18 -18.62 -7.49 -23.16
C LEU A 18 -18.95 -8.57 -22.13
N THR A 19 -18.36 -9.76 -22.28
CA THR A 19 -18.28 -10.72 -21.19
C THR A 19 -17.49 -10.05 -20.08
N PHE A 20 -18.20 -9.62 -19.04
CA PHE A 20 -17.63 -9.31 -17.75
C PHE A 20 -16.86 -10.55 -17.29
N VAL A 21 -15.55 -10.58 -17.51
CA VAL A 21 -14.66 -11.46 -16.78
C VAL A 21 -14.72 -10.96 -15.35
N ALA A 22 -15.19 -11.82 -14.45
CA ALA A 22 -15.22 -11.53 -13.02
C ALA A 22 -13.84 -11.04 -12.60
N ASN A 23 -13.82 -9.92 -11.88
CA ASN A 23 -12.66 -9.25 -11.28
C ASN A 23 -11.48 -10.21 -11.05
N VAL A 24 -10.54 -10.24 -12.00
CA VAL A 24 -9.16 -10.48 -11.62
C VAL A 24 -8.80 -9.27 -10.78
N PRO A 25 -8.33 -9.42 -9.53
CA PRO A 25 -7.77 -8.29 -8.81
C PRO A 25 -6.66 -7.74 -9.72
N ILE A 26 -6.87 -6.55 -10.28
CA ILE A 26 -5.77 -5.79 -10.86
C ILE A 26 -4.89 -5.50 -9.66
N GLN A 27 -3.85 -6.33 -9.50
CA GLN A 27 -2.77 -6.09 -8.57
C GLN A 27 -2.30 -4.67 -8.87
N ALA A 28 -2.38 -3.78 -7.89
CA ALA A 28 -1.82 -2.44 -8.05
C ALA A 28 -0.38 -2.62 -8.56
N ASP A 29 0.01 -1.93 -9.63
CA ASP A 29 1.36 -2.03 -10.22
C ASP A 29 2.37 -1.94 -9.06
N GLY A 30 3.09 -3.04 -8.80
CA GLY A 30 4.09 -3.07 -7.75
C GLY A 30 5.15 -1.98 -8.00
N VAL A 31 5.89 -1.58 -6.98
CA VAL A 31 7.04 -0.68 -7.15
C VAL A 31 8.30 -1.52 -7.30
N ALA A 32 9.14 -1.20 -8.28
CA ALA A 32 10.42 -1.86 -8.42
C ALA A 32 11.31 -1.53 -7.20
N VAL A 33 11.58 -2.51 -6.35
CA VAL A 33 12.50 -2.42 -5.20
C VAL A 33 13.94 -2.74 -5.58
N TYR A 34 14.12 -3.35 -6.75
CA TYR A 34 15.39 -3.51 -7.45
C TYR A 34 15.14 -3.60 -8.95
N ASP A 35 15.90 -2.86 -9.75
CA ASP A 35 15.75 -2.86 -11.20
C ASP A 35 17.11 -2.77 -11.90
N THR A 36 17.53 -3.89 -12.49
CA THR A 36 18.63 -3.97 -13.45
C THR A 36 18.15 -4.47 -14.82
N ALA A 37 16.84 -4.40 -15.07
CA ALA A 37 16.20 -4.91 -16.27
C ALA A 37 16.49 -4.02 -17.50
N ASN A 38 17.74 -4.03 -17.94
CA ASN A 38 18.17 -3.40 -19.18
C ASN A 38 18.40 -4.47 -20.26
N TYR A 39 17.32 -4.90 -20.90
CA TYR A 39 17.34 -6.01 -21.83
C TYR A 39 17.24 -5.61 -23.31
N CYS A 40 16.98 -4.35 -23.65
CA CYS A 40 16.94 -3.87 -25.05
C CYS A 40 17.78 -2.60 -25.22
N ASN A 41 18.63 -2.57 -26.25
CA ASN A 41 19.53 -1.44 -26.55
C ASN A 41 19.31 -0.84 -27.94
N VAL A 42 18.48 -1.46 -28.77
CA VAL A 42 18.07 -0.91 -30.06
C VAL A 42 16.57 -0.71 -30.02
N PRO A 43 16.09 0.51 -29.73
CA PRO A 43 14.66 0.78 -29.69
C PRO A 43 14.05 0.66 -31.08
N ALA A 44 12.75 0.33 -31.10
CA ALA A 44 11.93 0.41 -32.29
C ALA A 44 12.00 1.81 -32.92
N VAL A 45 12.16 1.87 -34.25
CA VAL A 45 12.22 3.15 -34.98
C VAL A 45 10.82 3.74 -35.16
N ASN A 46 9.82 2.88 -35.42
CA ASN A 46 8.44 3.29 -35.62
C ASN A 46 7.48 2.51 -34.68
N PRO A 47 6.28 3.05 -34.42
CA PRO A 47 5.23 2.31 -33.73
C PRO A 47 4.93 0.97 -34.42
N GLY A 48 5.05 -0.13 -33.69
CA GLY A 48 4.83 -1.49 -34.20
C GLY A 48 6.09 -2.18 -34.72
N ASP A 49 7.21 -1.47 -34.88
CA ASP A 49 8.50 -2.11 -35.16
C ASP A 49 9.01 -2.84 -33.91
N PRO A 50 9.76 -3.95 -34.08
CA PRO A 50 10.40 -4.62 -32.96
C PRO A 50 11.57 -3.80 -32.40
N SER A 51 11.78 -3.93 -31.08
CA SER A 51 13.05 -3.55 -30.45
C SER A 51 14.03 -4.73 -30.45
N TYR A 52 15.31 -4.45 -30.21
CA TYR A 52 16.32 -5.51 -30.16
C TYR A 52 17.23 -5.40 -28.94
N SER A 53 17.56 -6.57 -28.43
CA SER A 53 18.67 -6.84 -27.52
C SER A 53 19.86 -7.28 -28.37
N GLU A 54 20.60 -6.31 -28.89
CA GLU A 54 21.72 -6.52 -29.80
C GLU A 54 23.02 -6.75 -29.02
N MET A 55 23.74 -7.84 -29.36
CA MET A 55 25.09 -8.10 -28.84
C MET A 55 26.05 -6.95 -29.13
N VAL A 56 26.91 -6.62 -28.17
CA VAL A 56 27.88 -5.52 -28.27
C VAL A 56 29.28 -6.07 -28.54
N GLY A 57 29.99 -5.46 -29.49
CA GLY A 57 31.39 -5.77 -29.76
C GLY A 57 31.60 -7.20 -30.24
N ASN A 58 32.51 -7.92 -29.60
CA ASN A 58 32.90 -9.29 -29.93
C ASN A 58 32.15 -10.37 -29.13
N GLN A 59 31.06 -10.02 -28.43
CA GLN A 59 30.20 -11.01 -27.76
C GLN A 59 29.61 -12.01 -28.76
N ASN A 60 29.47 -13.27 -28.34
CA ASN A 60 28.94 -14.34 -29.20
C ASN A 60 27.87 -15.21 -28.55
N LEU A 61 27.50 -14.95 -27.29
CA LEU A 61 26.50 -15.74 -26.58
C LEU A 61 25.14 -15.04 -26.57
N TYR A 62 24.14 -15.70 -27.15
CA TYR A 62 22.77 -15.20 -27.17
C TYR A 62 22.10 -15.26 -25.79
N GLY A 63 22.42 -16.29 -24.99
CA GLY A 63 21.95 -16.48 -23.63
C GLY A 63 22.40 -17.81 -23.02
N HIS A 64 22.09 -17.99 -21.74
CA HIS A 64 22.46 -19.18 -20.96
C HIS A 64 21.25 -20.09 -20.79
N ASN A 65 21.45 -21.40 -20.96
CA ASN A 65 20.40 -22.38 -20.74
C ASN A 65 19.85 -22.26 -19.31
N SER A 66 18.54 -22.21 -19.17
CA SER A 66 17.85 -22.06 -17.89
C SER A 66 16.76 -23.13 -17.71
N GLN A 67 16.86 -24.24 -18.45
CA GLN A 67 15.84 -25.28 -18.46
C GLN A 67 15.70 -26.01 -17.13
N HIS A 68 14.48 -26.04 -16.61
CA HIS A 68 14.10 -26.86 -15.46
C HIS A 68 14.10 -28.37 -15.78
N PRO A 69 14.61 -29.23 -14.87
CA PRO A 69 15.25 -28.93 -13.59
C PRO A 69 16.78 -28.80 -13.65
N SER A 70 17.38 -29.03 -14.82
CA SER A 70 18.82 -29.30 -14.93
C SER A 70 19.71 -28.06 -14.99
N TYR A 71 19.14 -26.90 -15.33
CA TYR A 71 19.87 -25.65 -15.46
C TYR A 71 19.20 -24.55 -14.63
N VAL A 72 19.99 -23.89 -13.78
CA VAL A 72 19.53 -22.79 -12.94
C VAL A 72 20.44 -21.59 -13.16
N MET A 73 19.87 -20.42 -13.41
CA MET A 73 20.63 -19.17 -13.46
C MET A 73 20.55 -18.48 -12.11
N ALA A 74 21.64 -17.88 -11.64
CA ALA A 74 21.63 -17.06 -10.45
C ALA A 74 22.29 -15.70 -10.68
N GLU A 75 21.79 -14.67 -10.03
CA GLU A 75 22.31 -13.29 -10.09
C GLU A 75 22.19 -12.64 -8.70
N THR A 76 23.14 -11.77 -8.37
CA THR A 76 23.07 -10.99 -7.12
C THR A 76 22.09 -9.83 -7.24
N PHE A 77 21.45 -9.47 -6.13
CA PHE A 77 20.72 -8.22 -5.99
C PHE A 77 20.94 -7.64 -4.60
N ALA A 78 20.78 -6.32 -4.48
CA ALA A 78 20.93 -5.60 -3.23
C ALA A 78 19.71 -4.75 -2.95
N LEU A 79 19.21 -4.83 -1.71
CA LEU A 79 18.10 -4.04 -1.20
C LEU A 79 18.66 -2.98 -0.24
N SER A 80 18.23 -1.72 -0.42
CA SER A 80 18.67 -0.60 0.42
C SER A 80 17.93 -0.48 1.75
N GLU A 81 16.78 -1.13 1.88
CA GLU A 81 15.91 -1.10 3.05
C GLU A 81 15.14 -2.42 3.18
N ASP A 82 14.54 -2.63 4.36
CA ASP A 82 13.68 -3.79 4.61
C ASP A 82 12.41 -3.69 3.76
N THR A 83 12.07 -4.76 3.04
CA THR A 83 10.91 -4.78 2.16
C THR A 83 10.35 -6.18 1.96
N ILE A 84 9.18 -6.24 1.32
CA ILE A 84 8.58 -7.48 0.84
C ILE A 84 8.75 -7.51 -0.68
N VAL A 85 9.36 -8.57 -1.20
CA VAL A 85 9.40 -8.83 -2.65
C VAL A 85 8.19 -9.68 -3.01
N GLU A 86 7.23 -9.09 -3.70
CA GLU A 86 5.96 -9.72 -4.07
C GLU A 86 6.06 -10.50 -5.39
N SER A 87 6.86 -10.00 -6.35
CA SER A 87 7.10 -10.70 -7.61
C SER A 87 8.45 -10.37 -8.22
N VAL A 88 8.88 -11.21 -9.18
CA VAL A 88 10.14 -11.05 -9.91
C VAL A 88 9.86 -11.13 -11.40
N GLU A 89 10.27 -10.11 -12.16
CA GLU A 89 10.29 -10.14 -13.61
C GLU A 89 11.64 -10.68 -14.10
N LEU A 90 11.58 -11.78 -14.84
CA LEU A 90 12.70 -12.44 -15.49
C LEU A 90 12.59 -12.27 -17.01
N PHE A 91 13.73 -12.23 -17.70
CA PHE A 91 13.76 -12.04 -19.15
C PHE A 91 14.45 -13.23 -19.82
N VAL A 92 13.68 -13.97 -20.61
CA VAL A 92 14.11 -15.23 -21.20
C VAL A 92 13.57 -15.34 -22.62
N TYR A 93 14.28 -16.02 -23.51
CA TYR A 93 13.78 -16.33 -24.85
C TYR A 93 13.80 -17.83 -25.11
N GLN A 94 13.01 -18.25 -26.10
CA GLN A 94 13.15 -19.55 -26.74
C GLN A 94 13.29 -19.34 -28.24
N THR A 95 14.31 -19.97 -28.84
CA THR A 95 14.52 -19.86 -30.29
C THR A 95 13.35 -20.48 -31.04
N GLY A 96 12.71 -19.70 -31.92
CA GLY A 96 11.63 -20.12 -32.81
C GLY A 96 10.24 -20.21 -32.17
N SER A 97 10.02 -19.69 -30.95
CA SER A 97 8.71 -19.80 -30.27
C SER A 97 7.60 -18.92 -30.86
N GLY A 98 7.94 -17.92 -31.68
CA GLY A 98 7.02 -16.82 -31.97
C GLY A 98 6.72 -15.98 -30.70
N ILE A 99 5.79 -15.03 -30.81
CA ILE A 99 5.52 -14.05 -29.75
C ILE A 99 4.53 -14.54 -28.67
N THR A 100 3.92 -15.70 -28.84
CA THR A 100 3.19 -16.35 -27.75
C THR A 100 4.21 -17.04 -26.85
N SER A 101 4.23 -16.69 -25.58
CA SER A 101 5.19 -17.28 -24.64
C SER A 101 5.01 -18.80 -24.55
N PRO A 102 6.08 -19.59 -24.74
CA PRO A 102 6.03 -21.03 -24.60
C PRO A 102 6.24 -21.49 -23.15
N PHE A 103 6.52 -20.59 -22.20
CA PHE A 103 6.93 -20.96 -20.85
C PHE A 103 5.74 -21.37 -19.99
N THR A 104 5.85 -22.53 -19.36
CA THR A 104 4.79 -23.13 -18.54
C THR A 104 5.11 -23.15 -17.06
N GLY A 105 6.34 -22.83 -16.67
CA GLY A 105 6.71 -22.71 -15.27
C GLY A 105 7.96 -21.91 -15.00
N VAL A 106 8.05 -21.40 -13.77
CA VAL A 106 9.25 -20.81 -13.19
C VAL A 106 9.41 -21.35 -11.77
N TYR A 107 10.64 -21.70 -11.42
CA TYR A 107 11.05 -22.24 -10.14
C TYR A 107 12.16 -21.34 -9.61
N LEU A 108 12.07 -20.90 -8.36
CA LEU A 108 12.89 -19.81 -7.87
C LEU A 108 13.25 -19.99 -6.40
N THR A 109 14.50 -19.68 -6.07
CA THR A 109 15.00 -19.63 -4.69
C THR A 109 15.76 -18.33 -4.47
N ILE A 110 15.67 -17.78 -3.25
CA ILE A 110 16.51 -16.67 -2.79
C ILE A 110 17.49 -17.23 -1.75
N TYR A 111 18.76 -16.86 -1.89
CA TYR A 111 19.83 -17.20 -0.96
C TYR A 111 20.31 -15.96 -0.20
N ASP A 112 20.72 -16.15 1.05
CA ASP A 112 21.38 -15.14 1.90
C ASP A 112 22.86 -14.89 1.55
N GLY A 113 23.38 -15.62 0.57
CA GLY A 113 24.77 -15.56 0.14
C GLY A 113 24.97 -16.26 -1.20
N LYS A 114 26.19 -16.24 -1.70
CA LYS A 114 26.51 -16.80 -3.01
C LYS A 114 26.31 -18.33 -3.03
N PRO A 115 25.50 -18.89 -3.93
CA PRO A 115 25.20 -20.33 -3.94
C PRO A 115 26.43 -21.22 -4.08
N SER A 116 27.43 -20.82 -4.88
CA SER A 116 28.67 -21.58 -5.07
C SER A 116 29.60 -21.57 -3.85
N GLU A 117 29.32 -20.76 -2.84
CA GLU A 117 30.14 -20.58 -1.64
C GLU A 117 29.37 -20.97 -0.36
N GLY A 118 28.26 -21.71 -0.50
CA GLY A 118 27.49 -22.23 0.63
C GLY A 118 26.42 -21.28 1.17
N GLY A 119 25.95 -20.32 0.38
CA GLY A 119 24.76 -19.53 0.71
C GLY A 119 23.56 -20.42 1.04
N SER A 120 22.76 -20.01 2.02
CA SER A 120 21.58 -20.74 2.48
C SER A 120 20.32 -20.23 1.78
N ILE A 121 19.41 -21.15 1.43
CA ILE A 121 18.09 -20.78 0.90
C ILE A 121 17.26 -20.18 2.04
N ILE A 122 16.74 -18.98 1.81
CA ILE A 122 15.88 -18.25 2.77
C ILE A 122 14.44 -18.09 2.26
N TRP A 123 14.20 -18.33 0.97
CA TRP A 123 12.87 -18.31 0.39
C TRP A 123 12.81 -19.18 -0.87
N GLY A 124 11.65 -19.83 -1.09
CA GLY A 124 11.35 -20.59 -2.31
C GLY A 124 12.02 -21.97 -2.38
N ASP A 125 11.83 -22.63 -3.52
CA ASP A 125 12.39 -23.95 -3.81
C ASP A 125 12.45 -24.18 -5.33
N MET A 126 13.15 -25.24 -5.76
CA MET A 126 13.30 -25.63 -7.17
C MET A 126 12.31 -26.76 -7.57
N SER A 127 11.15 -26.85 -6.93
CA SER A 127 10.15 -27.90 -7.13
C SER A 127 8.71 -27.37 -7.25
N THR A 128 8.46 -26.14 -6.80
CA THR A 128 7.18 -25.44 -6.85
C THR A 128 7.18 -24.46 -8.02
N ASN A 129 6.25 -24.67 -8.96
CA ASN A 129 6.03 -23.71 -10.03
C ASN A 129 5.29 -22.48 -9.49
N ILE A 130 5.89 -21.30 -9.63
CA ILE A 130 5.36 -20.02 -9.18
C ILE A 130 5.12 -19.04 -10.33
N LEU A 131 4.83 -19.55 -11.53
CA LEU A 131 4.53 -18.72 -12.70
C LEU A 131 3.22 -17.95 -12.51
N GLY A 132 3.34 -16.63 -12.39
CA GLY A 132 2.19 -15.73 -12.39
C GLY A 132 1.74 -15.37 -13.80
N SER A 133 2.67 -14.90 -14.65
CA SER A 133 2.37 -14.56 -16.05
C SER A 133 3.61 -14.64 -16.94
N THR A 134 3.38 -14.66 -18.25
CA THR A 134 4.46 -14.48 -19.22
C THR A 134 3.95 -13.86 -20.52
N GLU A 135 4.70 -12.91 -21.05
CA GLU A 135 4.32 -12.15 -22.23
C GLU A 135 5.53 -11.68 -23.05
N PHE A 136 5.30 -11.40 -24.34
CA PHE A 136 6.34 -10.86 -25.20
C PHE A 136 6.64 -9.40 -24.86
N THR A 137 7.93 -9.09 -24.71
CA THR A 137 8.39 -7.74 -24.32
C THR A 137 8.36 -6.71 -25.45
N GLY A 138 8.11 -7.12 -26.70
CA GLY A 138 8.34 -6.27 -27.88
C GLY A 138 9.79 -6.33 -28.40
N CYS A 139 10.65 -7.15 -27.79
CA CYS A 139 12.09 -7.14 -28.05
C CYS A 139 12.67 -8.51 -28.42
N TYR A 140 13.58 -8.53 -29.40
CA TYR A 140 14.22 -9.76 -29.88
C TYR A 140 15.73 -9.79 -29.57
N ARG A 141 16.26 -10.97 -29.22
CA ARG A 141 17.69 -11.18 -28.99
C ARG A 141 18.42 -11.48 -30.31
N VAL A 142 19.40 -10.64 -30.67
CA VAL A 142 20.08 -10.69 -31.98
C VAL A 142 21.59 -10.48 -31.87
N ALA A 143 22.32 -10.93 -32.89
CA ALA A 143 23.71 -10.56 -33.07
C ALA A 143 23.86 -9.13 -33.58
N GLN A 144 25.07 -8.59 -33.44
CA GLN A 144 25.40 -7.27 -33.96
C GLN A 144 25.14 -7.18 -35.47
N GLY A 145 24.44 -6.14 -35.89
CA GLY A 145 23.97 -5.89 -37.25
C GLY A 145 22.75 -6.71 -37.69
N VAL A 146 22.24 -7.64 -36.87
CA VAL A 146 21.16 -8.56 -37.27
C VAL A 146 19.79 -8.04 -36.81
N ARG A 147 18.76 -8.19 -37.66
CA ARG A 147 17.40 -7.71 -37.41
C ARG A 147 16.37 -8.80 -37.74
N ASN A 148 16.45 -9.94 -37.05
CA ASN A 148 15.51 -11.05 -37.20
C ASN A 148 14.65 -11.23 -35.95
N THR A 149 13.63 -12.09 -36.05
CA THR A 149 12.62 -12.27 -35.00
C THR A 149 12.65 -13.67 -34.38
N ASP A 150 13.79 -14.36 -34.46
CA ASP A 150 13.89 -15.77 -34.08
C ASP A 150 13.88 -15.97 -32.56
N ARG A 151 14.23 -14.95 -31.77
CA ARG A 151 14.41 -15.04 -30.31
C ARG A 151 13.61 -13.96 -29.58
N PRO A 152 12.27 -14.08 -29.56
CA PRO A 152 11.44 -13.14 -28.82
C PRO A 152 11.73 -13.27 -27.33
N ILE A 153 12.09 -12.15 -26.71
CA ILE A 153 12.33 -12.08 -25.26
C ILE A 153 10.96 -11.98 -24.61
N MET A 154 10.65 -12.94 -23.76
CA MET A 154 9.48 -12.92 -22.90
C MET A 154 9.88 -12.34 -21.55
N LYS A 155 8.97 -11.54 -21.00
CA LYS A 155 8.92 -11.28 -19.57
C LYS A 155 8.23 -12.48 -18.93
N VAL A 156 8.82 -13.05 -17.90
CA VAL A 156 8.26 -14.11 -17.07
C VAL A 156 8.15 -13.57 -15.66
N VAL A 157 6.94 -13.50 -15.13
CA VAL A 157 6.68 -13.01 -13.76
C VAL A 157 6.55 -14.22 -12.84
N ALA A 158 7.49 -14.33 -11.89
CA ALA A 158 7.38 -15.23 -10.76
C ALA A 158 6.61 -14.52 -9.63
N ASP A 159 5.50 -15.11 -9.19
CA ASP A 159 4.70 -14.62 -8.07
C ASP A 159 5.24 -15.23 -6.77
N LEU A 160 5.76 -14.39 -5.88
CA LEU A 160 6.35 -14.83 -4.62
C LEU A 160 5.29 -14.90 -3.49
N SER A 161 4.02 -14.61 -3.79
CA SER A 161 2.96 -14.81 -2.83
C SER A 161 2.74 -16.30 -2.57
N THR A 162 2.37 -16.61 -1.34
CA THR A 162 2.00 -17.95 -0.89
C THR A 162 0.64 -17.87 -0.20
N SER A 163 0.08 -19.02 0.17
CA SER A 163 -1.16 -19.04 0.97
C SER A 163 -1.04 -18.31 2.33
N THR A 164 0.18 -18.02 2.78
CA THR A 164 0.47 -17.48 4.13
C THR A 164 1.32 -16.22 4.13
N SER A 165 1.81 -15.75 2.98
CA SER A 165 2.64 -14.54 2.84
C SER A 165 2.35 -13.84 1.53
N SER A 166 2.44 -12.51 1.50
CA SER A 166 2.33 -11.70 0.28
C SER A 166 3.63 -11.64 -0.54
N GLY A 167 4.72 -12.25 -0.06
CA GLY A 167 6.00 -12.26 -0.75
C GLY A 167 7.17 -12.81 0.09
N ALA A 168 8.39 -12.55 -0.37
CA ALA A 168 9.60 -12.77 0.43
C ALA A 168 9.90 -11.54 1.29
N GLU A 169 9.83 -11.67 2.61
CA GLU A 169 10.25 -10.64 3.56
C GLU A 169 11.78 -10.63 3.66
N LEU A 170 12.41 -9.54 3.23
CA LEU A 170 13.86 -9.42 3.19
C LEU A 170 14.29 -8.12 3.88
N THR A 171 15.30 -8.21 4.75
CA THR A 171 15.95 -7.02 5.31
C THR A 171 16.85 -6.37 4.28
N ALA A 172 17.23 -5.12 4.50
CA ALA A 172 18.29 -4.46 3.74
C ALA A 172 19.55 -5.36 3.70
N GLY A 173 20.13 -5.54 2.51
CA GLY A 173 21.22 -6.51 2.35
C GLY A 173 21.45 -6.94 0.91
N THR A 174 22.44 -7.82 0.73
CA THR A 174 22.78 -8.42 -0.56
C THR A 174 22.41 -9.89 -0.55
N TYR A 175 21.75 -10.32 -1.61
CA TYR A 175 21.20 -11.65 -1.76
C TYR A 175 21.53 -12.22 -3.15
N TRP A 176 21.20 -13.48 -3.35
CA TRP A 176 21.27 -14.14 -4.65
C TRP A 176 19.92 -14.73 -5.01
N LEU A 177 19.43 -14.40 -6.19
CA LEU A 177 18.22 -14.99 -6.74
C LEU A 177 18.62 -16.04 -7.76
N ALA A 178 18.11 -17.26 -7.62
CA ALA A 178 18.31 -18.31 -8.59
C ALA A 178 16.98 -18.77 -9.18
N PHE A 179 16.92 -18.98 -10.49
CA PHE A 179 15.70 -19.38 -11.19
C PHE A 179 15.94 -20.43 -12.28
N SER A 180 14.90 -21.20 -12.56
CA SER A 180 14.83 -22.17 -13.66
C SER A 180 13.47 -22.10 -14.35
N ILE A 181 13.45 -22.33 -15.66
CA ILE A 181 12.30 -22.09 -16.54
C ILE A 181 11.86 -23.41 -17.16
N GLU A 182 10.56 -23.68 -17.11
CA GLU A 182 9.96 -24.85 -17.73
C GLU A 182 9.32 -24.48 -19.07
N VAL A 183 9.54 -25.37 -20.03
CA VAL A 183 8.91 -25.38 -21.36
C VAL A 183 8.22 -26.73 -21.55
N PRO A 184 7.15 -26.82 -22.37
CA PRO A 184 6.51 -28.08 -22.68
C PRO A 184 7.49 -29.09 -23.30
N SER A 185 7.22 -30.37 -23.11
CA SER A 185 8.03 -31.45 -23.67
C SER A 185 8.15 -31.34 -25.20
N GLY A 186 9.36 -31.51 -25.74
CA GLY A 186 9.62 -31.48 -27.19
C GLY A 186 9.87 -30.08 -27.77
N HIS A 187 9.92 -29.04 -26.92
CA HIS A 187 10.30 -27.70 -27.31
C HIS A 187 11.80 -27.43 -27.13
N ASN A 188 12.29 -26.38 -27.79
CA ASN A 188 13.66 -25.88 -27.62
C ASN A 188 13.88 -25.36 -26.19
N TYR A 189 15.15 -25.25 -25.80
CA TYR A 189 15.54 -24.79 -24.47
C TYR A 189 15.19 -23.31 -24.21
N PRO A 190 14.76 -22.96 -22.97
CA PRO A 190 14.71 -21.57 -22.50
C PRO A 190 16.12 -21.04 -22.23
N TYR A 191 16.37 -19.81 -22.66
CA TYR A 191 17.65 -19.12 -22.43
C TYR A 191 17.42 -17.81 -21.69
N ALA A 192 18.08 -17.66 -20.53
CA ALA A 192 18.20 -16.39 -19.85
C ALA A 192 19.12 -15.47 -20.66
N ILE A 193 18.66 -14.25 -20.93
CA ILE A 193 19.47 -13.28 -21.66
C ILE A 193 20.54 -12.66 -20.75
N PRO A 194 21.75 -12.41 -21.25
CA PRO A 194 22.72 -11.57 -20.56
C PRO A 194 22.23 -10.12 -20.56
N ASN A 195 22.55 -9.37 -19.50
CA ASN A 195 22.33 -7.94 -19.42
C ASN A 195 23.14 -7.22 -20.50
N ILE A 196 22.61 -6.11 -20.98
CA ILE A 196 23.34 -5.26 -21.92
C ILE A 196 24.29 -4.38 -21.11
N LEU A 197 25.49 -4.89 -20.92
CA LEU A 197 26.52 -4.18 -20.18
C LEU A 197 27.04 -2.98 -21.00
N ALA A 198 27.35 -1.89 -20.31
CA ALA A 198 27.80 -0.64 -20.93
C ALA A 198 29.10 -0.82 -21.74
N THR A 199 29.91 -1.82 -21.38
CA THR A 199 31.06 -2.27 -22.17
C THR A 199 31.09 -3.80 -22.25
N PRO A 200 31.69 -4.39 -23.31
CA PRO A 200 31.87 -5.84 -23.42
C PRO A 200 32.76 -6.47 -22.34
N GLU A 201 33.46 -5.64 -21.56
CA GLU A 201 34.46 -6.06 -20.56
C GLU A 201 34.01 -5.85 -19.11
N THR A 202 32.83 -5.27 -18.88
CA THR A 202 32.27 -5.16 -17.53
C THR A 202 31.94 -6.55 -17.00
N GLU A 203 32.50 -6.93 -15.86
CA GLU A 203 32.15 -8.20 -15.20
C GLU A 203 30.80 -8.06 -14.47
N GLY A 204 29.89 -9.01 -14.72
CA GLY A 204 28.66 -9.21 -13.96
C GLY A 204 28.85 -10.19 -12.82
N THR A 205 27.74 -10.72 -12.29
CA THR A 205 27.79 -11.69 -11.17
C THR A 205 27.13 -13.03 -11.46
N ALA A 206 26.60 -13.22 -12.66
CA ALA A 206 25.77 -14.38 -12.95
C ALA A 206 26.52 -15.70 -12.76
N LEU A 207 25.82 -16.66 -12.17
CA LEU A 207 26.24 -18.06 -12.09
C LEU A 207 25.23 -18.92 -12.86
N GLN A 208 25.69 -20.08 -13.30
CA GLN A 208 24.83 -21.12 -13.86
C GLN A 208 25.09 -22.43 -13.13
N TYR A 209 24.05 -23.04 -12.58
CA TYR A 209 24.09 -24.41 -12.11
C TYR A 209 23.82 -25.35 -13.27
N HIS A 210 24.70 -26.31 -13.47
CA HIS A 210 24.47 -27.47 -14.34
C HIS A 210 25.39 -28.61 -13.90
N ASP A 211 25.04 -29.85 -14.26
CA ASP A 211 25.87 -31.04 -14.00
C ASP A 211 26.32 -31.23 -12.53
N GLY A 212 25.51 -30.74 -11.58
CA GLY A 212 25.79 -30.88 -10.15
C GLY A 212 26.68 -29.78 -9.55
N ALA A 213 27.04 -28.75 -10.30
CA ALA A 213 27.93 -27.68 -9.86
C ALA A 213 27.46 -26.29 -10.30
N TRP A 214 27.89 -25.27 -9.55
CA TRP A 214 27.74 -23.87 -9.94
C TRP A 214 29.01 -23.39 -10.65
N ASP A 215 28.85 -22.89 -11.87
CA ASP A 215 29.89 -22.28 -12.67
C ASP A 215 29.62 -20.79 -12.91
N ILE A 216 30.67 -20.04 -13.21
CA ILE A 216 30.55 -18.65 -13.63
C ILE A 216 29.92 -18.60 -15.02
N ALA A 217 28.82 -17.87 -15.18
CA ALA A 217 28.20 -17.66 -16.49
C ALA A 217 29.00 -16.61 -17.27
N LYS A 218 29.57 -17.00 -18.42
CA LYS A 218 30.46 -16.15 -19.23
C LYS A 218 29.98 -16.02 -20.67
N ASP A 219 30.30 -14.89 -21.31
CA ASP A 219 30.26 -14.83 -22.78
C ASP A 219 31.35 -15.76 -23.35
N GLY A 220 30.99 -16.48 -24.41
CA GLY A 220 31.83 -17.53 -24.97
C GLY A 220 33.08 -17.03 -25.69
N ASN A 221 33.11 -15.76 -26.14
CA ASN A 221 34.24 -15.19 -26.85
C ASN A 221 35.09 -14.28 -25.95
N THR A 222 34.47 -13.42 -25.14
CA THR A 222 35.22 -12.51 -24.26
C THR A 222 35.69 -13.21 -22.99
N GLY A 223 35.01 -14.28 -22.57
CA GLY A 223 35.28 -14.95 -21.29
C GLY A 223 34.86 -14.14 -20.06
N VAL A 224 34.26 -12.97 -20.27
CA VAL A 224 33.80 -12.06 -19.22
C VAL A 224 32.54 -12.63 -18.59
N GLN A 225 32.46 -12.57 -17.26
CA GLN A 225 31.27 -12.97 -16.52
C GLN A 225 30.09 -12.06 -16.89
N VAL A 226 28.95 -12.65 -17.21
CA VAL A 226 27.74 -11.88 -17.55
C VAL A 226 26.98 -11.48 -16.29
N SER A 227 26.04 -10.55 -16.43
CA SER A 227 24.92 -10.41 -15.49
C SER A 227 23.63 -10.83 -16.18
N ILE A 228 22.60 -11.17 -15.42
CA ILE A 228 21.23 -11.39 -15.86
C ILE A 228 20.37 -10.19 -15.43
N PRO A 229 19.54 -9.61 -16.31
CA PRO A 229 18.62 -8.55 -15.93
C PRO A 229 17.55 -9.09 -14.99
N LEU A 230 17.34 -8.40 -13.87
CA LEU A 230 16.28 -8.71 -12.91
C LEU A 230 15.48 -7.45 -12.60
N ARG A 231 14.17 -7.60 -12.42
CA ARG A 231 13.35 -6.60 -11.72
C ARG A 231 12.56 -7.27 -10.61
N LEU A 232 12.76 -6.80 -9.38
CA LEU A 232 12.03 -7.25 -8.21
C LEU A 232 10.98 -6.20 -7.88
N MET A 233 9.74 -6.65 -7.76
CA MET A 233 8.60 -5.80 -7.44
C MET A 233 8.24 -6.01 -5.98
N GLY A 234 8.16 -4.91 -5.24
CA GLY A 234 7.57 -4.87 -3.91
C GLY A 234 6.24 -4.14 -3.91
N PRO A 235 5.68 -3.87 -2.73
CA PRO A 235 4.42 -3.17 -2.60
C PRO A 235 4.49 -1.77 -3.21
N GLY A 236 3.37 -1.29 -3.78
CA GLY A 236 3.26 0.04 -4.39
C GLY A 236 3.59 1.23 -3.47
N LYS A 237 3.73 0.97 -2.16
CA LYS A 237 4.27 1.87 -1.13
C LYS A 237 5.05 1.02 -0.12
N LEU A 238 6.15 1.54 0.39
CA LEU A 238 6.99 0.85 1.36
C LEU A 238 6.28 0.70 2.72
N SER A 239 6.58 -0.37 3.45
CA SER A 239 6.14 -0.49 4.84
C SER A 239 6.95 0.44 5.75
N GLN A 240 6.37 0.86 6.87
CA GLN A 240 7.09 1.62 7.90
C GLN A 240 6.80 1.06 9.29
N THR A 241 7.83 1.06 10.14
CA THR A 241 7.74 0.60 11.53
C THR A 241 6.80 1.48 12.34
N ALA A 242 6.05 0.87 13.26
CA ALA A 242 5.20 1.62 14.18
C ALA A 242 6.04 2.61 15.03
N PRO A 243 5.52 3.81 15.34
CA PRO A 243 6.17 4.72 16.26
C PRO A 243 6.14 4.14 17.68
N ALA A 244 6.93 4.75 18.58
CA ALA A 244 6.84 4.46 20.01
C ALA A 244 5.43 4.76 20.55
N ALA A 245 5.09 4.17 21.70
CA ALA A 245 3.84 4.48 22.39
C ALA A 245 3.75 6.00 22.64
N PRO A 246 2.61 6.67 22.33
CA PRO A 246 2.49 8.11 22.49
C PRO A 246 2.56 8.50 23.97
N VAL A 247 3.22 9.60 24.31
CA VAL A 247 3.34 10.08 25.69
C VAL A 247 2.22 11.09 25.99
N VAL A 248 1.62 11.05 27.18
CA VAL A 248 0.62 12.05 27.60
C VAL A 248 1.34 13.35 27.98
N SER A 249 1.01 14.45 27.31
CA SER A 249 1.55 15.79 27.58
C SER A 249 0.64 16.64 28.47
N GLU A 250 -0.67 16.45 28.38
CA GLU A 250 -1.65 17.15 29.23
C GLU A 250 -2.82 16.21 29.56
N LEU A 251 -3.26 16.25 30.81
CA LEU A 251 -4.34 15.41 31.32
C LEU A 251 -5.35 16.28 32.08
N LYS A 252 -6.61 16.29 31.61
CA LYS A 252 -7.73 17.01 32.24
C LYS A 252 -8.82 16.02 32.65
N ASP A 253 -9.88 16.54 33.27
CA ASP A 253 -11.06 15.75 33.62
C ASP A 253 -11.86 15.32 32.38
N THR A 254 -11.80 16.08 31.30
CA THR A 254 -12.60 15.88 30.09
C THR A 254 -11.78 15.86 28.80
N SER A 255 -10.45 15.95 28.88
CA SER A 255 -9.57 15.81 27.73
C SER A 255 -8.21 15.20 28.07
N VAL A 256 -7.58 14.60 27.06
CA VAL A 256 -6.20 14.12 27.09
C VAL A 256 -5.49 14.66 25.86
N LYS A 257 -4.28 15.19 26.03
CA LYS A 257 -3.40 15.60 24.94
C LYS A 257 -2.12 14.76 24.97
N LEU A 258 -1.72 14.27 23.81
CA LEU A 258 -0.48 13.51 23.63
C LEU A 258 0.66 14.44 23.18
N GLU A 259 1.90 14.02 23.38
CA GLU A 259 3.05 14.64 22.71
C GLU A 259 2.97 14.39 21.20
N THR A 260 3.28 15.42 20.41
CA THR A 260 3.25 15.32 18.95
C THR A 260 4.44 14.50 18.44
N ILE A 261 4.15 13.38 17.80
CA ILE A 261 5.06 12.61 16.95
C ILE A 261 4.92 13.15 15.51
N SER A 262 6.04 13.56 14.91
CA SER A 262 6.06 14.10 13.55
C SER A 262 5.54 13.07 12.55
N GLY A 263 4.61 13.48 11.68
CA GLY A 263 4.01 12.62 10.66
C GLY A 263 3.04 11.55 11.19
N ALA A 264 2.68 11.59 12.47
CA ALA A 264 1.78 10.60 13.06
C ALA A 264 0.30 11.01 13.05
N GLU A 265 -0.56 10.00 13.06
CA GLU A 265 -1.97 10.08 13.42
C GLU A 265 -2.21 9.34 14.73
N TYR A 266 -3.28 9.71 15.44
CA TYR A 266 -3.63 9.20 16.75
C TYR A 266 -5.05 8.64 16.75
N ARG A 267 -5.30 7.66 17.61
CA ARG A 267 -6.66 7.19 17.88
C ARG A 267 -6.85 6.83 19.35
N MET A 268 -8.11 6.81 19.77
CA MET A 268 -8.54 6.33 21.08
C MET A 268 -9.32 5.03 20.92
N GLY A 269 -8.88 3.97 21.60
CA GLY A 269 -9.47 2.63 21.51
C GLY A 269 -9.55 2.14 20.06
N ASN A 270 -10.75 1.77 19.62
CA ASN A 270 -11.05 1.35 18.24
C ASN A 270 -11.69 2.47 17.40
N GLY A 271 -11.57 3.73 17.84
CA GLY A 271 -12.08 4.89 17.11
C GLY A 271 -11.32 5.19 15.82
N ALA A 272 -11.74 6.24 15.12
CA ALA A 272 -11.09 6.73 13.92
C ALA A 272 -9.71 7.33 14.21
N TRP A 273 -8.82 7.28 13.21
CA TRP A 273 -7.55 7.99 13.24
C TRP A 273 -7.76 9.49 12.99
N GLN A 274 -7.00 10.32 13.70
CA GLN A 274 -7.02 11.78 13.58
C GLN A 274 -5.59 12.33 13.61
N ALA A 275 -5.32 13.40 12.88
CA ALA A 275 -4.02 14.08 12.91
C ALA A 275 -3.77 14.85 14.23
N SER A 276 -4.83 15.29 14.90
CA SER A 276 -4.72 15.99 16.18
C SER A 276 -4.31 15.03 17.30
N PRO A 277 -3.32 15.37 18.16
CA PRO A 277 -2.98 14.57 19.34
C PRO A 277 -3.91 14.82 20.53
N GLU A 278 -4.96 15.65 20.39
CA GLU A 278 -5.89 16.01 21.46
C GLU A 278 -7.23 15.29 21.33
N PHE A 279 -7.67 14.69 22.43
CA PHE A 279 -8.96 14.01 22.58
C PHE A 279 -9.79 14.74 23.63
N THR A 280 -10.99 15.19 23.26
CA THR A 280 -11.90 15.96 24.13
C THR A 280 -13.24 15.24 24.30
N GLY A 281 -14.10 15.76 25.20
CA GLY A 281 -15.41 15.17 25.46
C GLY A 281 -15.34 13.84 26.23
N LEU A 282 -14.25 13.63 26.96
CA LEU A 282 -14.03 12.42 27.75
C LEU A 282 -14.78 12.48 29.08
N THR A 283 -15.12 11.32 29.62
CA THR A 283 -15.78 11.21 30.93
C THR A 283 -14.72 11.32 32.03
N PRO A 284 -14.94 12.13 33.09
CA PRO A 284 -14.03 12.19 34.23
C PRO A 284 -13.80 10.84 34.90
N ASN A 285 -12.61 10.65 35.46
CA ASN A 285 -12.22 9.43 36.18
C ASN A 285 -12.43 8.13 35.35
N THR A 286 -12.16 8.19 34.05
CA THR A 286 -12.34 7.06 33.11
C THR A 286 -11.03 6.75 32.41
N ALA A 287 -10.69 5.46 32.33
CA ALA A 287 -9.48 4.99 31.66
C ALA A 287 -9.71 4.84 30.15
N TYR A 288 -8.77 5.34 29.35
CA TYR A 288 -8.73 5.27 27.90
C TYR A 288 -7.38 4.76 27.42
N ASN A 289 -7.37 4.08 26.27
CA ASN A 289 -6.16 3.63 25.60
C ASN A 289 -5.94 4.46 24.33
N PHE A 290 -4.75 5.02 24.19
CA PHE A 290 -4.36 5.85 23.05
C PHE A 290 -3.26 5.15 22.24
N TYR A 291 -3.31 5.34 20.93
CA TYR A 291 -2.38 4.76 19.98
C TYR A 291 -1.89 5.84 19.03
N ALA A 292 -0.68 5.66 18.50
CA ALA A 292 -0.15 6.42 17.39
C ALA A 292 0.18 5.48 16.22
N ARG A 293 0.17 6.01 15.01
CA ARG A 293 0.79 5.39 13.82
C ARG A 293 1.41 6.49 12.98
N LEU A 294 2.43 6.18 12.20
CA LEU A 294 2.85 7.09 11.13
C LEU A 294 1.81 7.07 10.02
N ALA A 295 1.43 8.26 9.54
CA ALA A 295 0.46 8.43 8.47
C ALA A 295 0.98 7.81 7.17
N GLU A 296 0.06 7.41 6.30
CA GLU A 296 0.41 7.06 4.93
C GLU A 296 1.01 8.28 4.21
N THR A 297 2.05 8.06 3.42
CA THR A 297 2.66 9.06 2.55
C THR A 297 2.55 8.61 1.08
N ASP A 298 3.05 9.41 0.15
CA ASP A 298 3.12 9.00 -1.26
C ASP A 298 4.02 7.78 -1.45
N THR A 299 5.02 7.59 -0.58
CA THR A 299 6.05 6.54 -0.71
C THR A 299 5.92 5.42 0.32
N HIS A 300 5.15 5.58 1.39
CA HIS A 300 4.99 4.58 2.47
C HIS A 300 3.51 4.35 2.84
N LEU A 301 3.13 3.09 3.08
CA LEU A 301 1.85 2.72 3.70
C LEU A 301 1.76 3.29 5.12
N ALA A 302 0.56 3.45 5.69
CA ALA A 302 0.44 3.78 7.11
C ALA A 302 1.09 2.69 7.99
N SER A 303 1.82 3.07 9.05
CA SER A 303 2.45 2.08 9.93
C SER A 303 1.41 1.24 10.69
N PRO A 304 1.80 0.09 11.27
CA PRO A 304 1.02 -0.53 12.33
C PRO A 304 0.80 0.44 13.50
N ALA A 305 -0.22 0.17 14.32
CA ALA A 305 -0.44 0.94 15.55
C ALA A 305 0.70 0.67 16.55
N SER A 306 1.10 1.71 17.27
CA SER A 306 2.03 1.59 18.40
C SER A 306 1.46 0.74 19.53
N VAL A 307 2.29 0.43 20.53
CA VAL A 307 1.80 -0.09 21.81
C VAL A 307 0.90 0.97 22.46
N ALA A 308 -0.17 0.52 23.13
CA ALA A 308 -1.14 1.40 23.77
C ALA A 308 -0.54 2.21 24.92
N THR A 309 -0.92 3.47 25.02
CA THR A 309 -0.73 4.29 26.24
C THR A 309 -2.06 4.43 26.96
N ALA A 310 -2.14 3.89 28.17
CA ALA A 310 -3.31 4.04 29.02
C ALA A 310 -3.24 5.39 29.78
N ALA A 311 -4.34 6.15 29.78
CA ALA A 311 -4.48 7.33 30.63
C ALA A 311 -5.87 7.37 31.26
N THR A 312 -5.93 7.77 32.53
CA THR A 312 -7.21 7.96 33.25
C THR A 312 -7.45 9.44 33.43
N THR A 313 -8.55 9.97 32.91
CA THR A 313 -8.92 11.38 33.08
C THR A 313 -9.03 11.76 34.56
N LEU A 314 -8.77 13.03 34.86
CA LEU A 314 -8.90 13.53 36.22
C LEU A 314 -10.34 13.42 36.73
N LYS A 315 -10.52 13.42 38.05
CA LYS A 315 -11.85 13.56 38.64
C LYS A 315 -12.39 14.96 38.36
N GLY A 316 -13.66 15.05 37.98
CA GLY A 316 -14.32 16.33 37.77
C GLY A 316 -14.46 17.10 39.09
N THR A 317 -14.51 18.42 39.00
CA THR A 317 -14.78 19.29 40.15
C THR A 317 -16.25 19.14 40.58
N GLN A 318 -16.47 18.53 41.74
CA GLN A 318 -17.79 18.54 42.37
C GLN A 318 -17.91 19.81 43.24
N PRO A 319 -18.98 20.62 43.11
CA PRO A 319 -19.23 21.70 44.07
C PRO A 319 -19.36 21.10 45.47
N ALA A 320 -18.78 21.77 46.48
CA ALA A 320 -18.94 21.36 47.87
C ALA A 320 -20.43 21.16 48.19
N PRO A 321 -20.83 20.06 48.87
CA PRO A 321 -22.21 19.88 49.28
C PRO A 321 -22.70 21.10 50.03
N VAL A 322 -23.90 21.59 49.70
CA VAL A 322 -24.52 22.70 50.43
C VAL A 322 -24.60 22.29 51.90
N ALA A 323 -24.02 23.12 52.78
CA ALA A 323 -24.04 22.85 54.21
C ALA A 323 -25.49 22.68 54.70
N PRO A 324 -25.79 21.75 55.63
CA PRO A 324 -27.13 21.58 56.16
C PRO A 324 -27.64 22.88 56.74
N VAL A 325 -28.74 23.42 56.18
CA VAL A 325 -29.47 24.50 56.85
C VAL A 325 -30.21 23.90 58.03
N THR A 326 -29.87 24.33 59.24
CA THR A 326 -30.65 24.01 60.44
C THR A 326 -32.07 24.59 60.29
N PRO A 327 -33.14 23.81 60.48
CA PRO A 327 -34.49 24.33 60.45
C PRO A 327 -34.65 25.45 61.49
N VAL A 328 -35.16 26.60 61.06
CA VAL A 328 -35.61 27.66 61.96
C VAL A 328 -36.83 27.12 62.73
N ASP A 329 -36.75 27.12 64.06
CA ASP A 329 -37.86 26.78 64.94
C ASP A 329 -38.98 27.82 64.80
N THR A 330 -40.10 27.44 64.19
CA THR A 330 -41.23 28.35 63.90
C THR A 330 -42.25 28.45 65.05
N ASN A 331 -41.91 28.07 66.28
CA ASN A 331 -42.83 28.17 67.41
C ASN A 331 -42.73 29.51 68.19
N VAL A 332 -42.99 30.63 67.52
CA VAL A 332 -43.34 31.89 68.22
C VAL A 332 -44.79 32.23 67.90
N ALA A 333 -45.61 32.28 68.95
CA ALA A 333 -47.02 32.64 68.91
C ALA A 333 -47.23 34.09 68.42
N PRO A 334 -48.36 34.41 67.75
CA PRO A 334 -48.56 35.72 67.15
C PRO A 334 -48.82 36.79 68.22
N GLU A 335 -47.93 37.77 68.34
CA GLU A 335 -48.19 38.98 69.10
C GLU A 335 -48.78 40.10 68.21
N LYS A 336 -49.61 40.91 68.85
CA LYS A 336 -50.66 41.79 68.36
C LYS A 336 -50.15 42.96 67.48
N ILE A 337 -50.93 43.27 66.44
CA ILE A 337 -50.74 44.34 65.44
C ILE A 337 -50.70 45.74 66.09
N ALA A 338 -49.76 46.59 65.65
CA ALA A 338 -49.88 48.05 65.72
C ALA A 338 -50.02 48.63 64.30
N GLN A 339 -51.17 49.25 64.05
CA GLN A 339 -51.53 49.93 62.81
C GLN A 339 -50.99 51.36 62.89
N THR A 340 -50.03 51.73 62.04
CA THR A 340 -49.61 53.14 61.89
C THR A 340 -49.66 53.51 60.42
N SER A 341 -50.51 54.48 60.13
CA SER A 341 -50.67 55.17 58.85
C SER A 341 -49.52 56.13 58.62
N ASP A 342 -48.66 55.87 57.63
CA ASP A 342 -47.81 56.91 57.05
C ASP A 342 -47.56 56.63 55.55
N PRO A 343 -47.92 57.56 54.63
CA PRO A 343 -47.90 57.30 53.19
C PRO A 343 -46.69 57.96 52.52
N GLU A 344 -45.46 57.52 52.78
CA GLU A 344 -44.27 58.03 52.09
C GLU A 344 -43.17 56.96 52.02
N PHE A 345 -43.30 55.95 51.16
CA PHE A 345 -42.18 55.10 50.74
C PHE A 345 -42.43 54.42 49.38
N PHE A 346 -43.02 55.17 48.45
CA PHE A 346 -42.92 54.90 47.02
C PHE A 346 -41.95 55.94 46.44
N TRP A 347 -41.11 55.51 45.48
CA TRP A 347 -40.08 56.29 44.75
C TRP A 347 -38.67 56.32 45.34
N SER A 348 -37.84 55.33 44.97
CA SER A 348 -36.38 55.49 44.87
C SER A 348 -35.75 54.43 43.95
N VAL A 349 -36.12 54.39 42.66
CA VAL A 349 -35.23 53.87 41.59
C VAL A 349 -35.49 54.68 40.30
N LEU A 350 -34.63 55.66 40.01
CA LEU A 350 -34.51 56.37 38.72
C LEU A 350 -32.99 56.44 38.43
N ALA A 351 -32.44 55.60 37.55
CA ALA A 351 -32.29 55.75 36.09
C ALA A 351 -30.96 56.40 35.64
N LEU A 352 -30.21 55.71 34.76
CA LEU A 352 -29.51 56.19 33.53
C LEU A 352 -28.61 55.03 33.01
N ALA A 353 -28.52 54.64 31.73
CA ALA A 353 -28.98 55.23 30.45
C ALA A 353 -28.96 54.18 29.30
N GLY A 354 -29.77 54.41 28.24
CA GLY A 354 -29.51 53.97 26.84
C GLY A 354 -30.37 52.81 26.28
N VAL A 355 -31.64 53.01 25.90
CA VAL A 355 -32.18 53.27 24.52
C VAL A 355 -31.92 52.09 23.54
N ALA A 356 -32.91 51.38 22.95
CA ALA A 356 -33.97 51.88 22.07
C ALA A 356 -35.27 51.03 22.04
N PHE A 357 -36.36 51.70 21.69
CA PHE A 357 -37.76 51.29 21.65
C PHE A 357 -38.21 50.95 20.21
N VAL A 358 -38.92 49.83 19.98
CA VAL A 358 -40.02 49.61 19.00
C VAL A 358 -40.66 48.26 19.40
N GLY A 359 -41.95 48.02 19.60
CA GLY A 359 -43.19 48.79 19.54
C GLY A 359 -44.33 47.89 20.08
N MET A 360 -45.46 48.52 20.42
CA MET A 360 -46.79 47.98 20.77
C MET A 360 -47.16 46.65 20.06
N THR A 361 -47.92 45.71 20.65
CA THR A 361 -49.35 45.91 20.99
C THR A 361 -49.87 44.98 22.09
N THR A 362 -50.73 45.54 22.93
CA THR A 362 -51.57 44.96 23.99
C THR A 362 -52.55 43.90 23.51
N THR A 363 -52.71 42.78 24.24
CA THR A 363 -54.03 42.31 24.72
C THR A 363 -53.89 41.35 25.92
N ARG A 364 -54.56 41.71 27.03
CA ARG A 364 -54.84 40.86 28.20
C ARG A 364 -55.70 39.67 27.78
N THR A 365 -55.55 38.51 28.41
CA THR A 365 -56.68 37.72 28.95
C THR A 365 -56.19 36.80 30.08
N LEU A 366 -56.94 36.84 31.18
CA LEU A 366 -56.72 36.17 32.45
C LEU A 366 -57.02 34.66 32.36
N ALA A 367 -56.28 33.88 33.15
CA ALA A 367 -56.65 32.51 33.49
C ALA A 367 -57.90 32.51 34.39
N ARG A 368 -58.82 31.57 34.14
CA ARG A 368 -59.75 31.09 35.17
C ARG A 368 -60.14 29.64 34.90
N GLU A 369 -59.73 28.76 35.80
CA GLU A 369 -60.29 27.42 35.98
C GLU A 369 -61.70 27.53 36.58
N SER A 370 -62.64 26.67 36.16
CA SER A 370 -63.53 25.92 37.06
C SER A 370 -64.50 25.00 36.30
N LYS A 371 -64.39 23.70 36.61
CA LYS A 371 -65.45 22.71 36.91
C LYS A 371 -66.74 22.62 36.07
N GLU A 372 -66.89 21.45 35.44
CA GLU A 372 -67.97 20.44 35.54
C GLU A 372 -69.45 20.80 35.82
N GLN A 373 -70.30 20.08 35.05
CA GLN A 373 -71.68 19.61 35.30
C GLN A 373 -72.82 20.64 35.35
N GLU A 374 -73.76 20.57 34.39
CA GLU A 374 -75.06 19.88 34.53
C GLU A 374 -75.92 20.05 33.25
N ILE A 375 -76.63 18.95 32.90
CA ILE A 375 -77.75 18.78 31.94
C ILE A 375 -77.44 18.76 30.44
#